data_AF-X0W082-F1
#
_entry.id   AF-X0W082-F1
#
_cell.length_a   1.000
_cell.length_b   1.000
_cell.length_c   1.000
_cell.angle_alpha   90.00
_cell.angle_beta   90.00
_cell.angle_gamma   90.00
#
_symmetry.space_group_name_H-M   'P 1'
#
loop_
_entity.id
_entity.type
_entity.pdbx_description
1 polymer ?
#
loop_
_entity_poly.entity_id
_entity_poly.type
_entity_poly.pdbx_seq_one_letter_code
_entity_poly.pdbx_strand_id
1 'polypeptide(L)' 'PDLVKRGLHAGQILKRVASAAGGGGGGRPEMAQGGGTDASKLDEALGLVEPLVKEFLAKKS' A
#
# COMPACT_ATOMS: atom_id res chain seq x y z
N PRO A 1 4.02 -8.15 13.44
CA PRO A 1 5.25 -7.50 13.98
C PRO A 1 6.53 -7.83 13.20
N ASP A 2 6.73 -9.08 12.77
CA ASP A 2 7.92 -9.48 12.01
C ASP A 2 8.06 -8.76 10.64
N LEU A 3 6.98 -8.76 9.84
CA LEU A 3 6.98 -8.10 8.54
C LEU A 3 7.22 -6.58 8.64
N VAL A 4 6.66 -5.94 9.68
CA VAL A 4 6.91 -4.51 9.97
C VAL A 4 8.40 -4.26 10.22
N LYS A 5 9.07 -5.10 11.01
CA LYS A 5 10.53 -5.03 11.23
C LYS A 5 11.33 -5.29 9.96
N ARG A 6 10.77 -6.03 9.01
CA ARG A 6 11.33 -6.27 7.68
C ARG A 6 11.08 -5.14 6.68
N GLY A 7 10.40 -4.06 7.09
CA GLY A 7 10.18 -2.86 6.28
C GLY A 7 8.80 -2.77 5.64
N LEU A 8 7.94 -3.80 5.81
CA LEU A 8 6.55 -3.77 5.33
C LEU A 8 5.68 -2.92 6.25
N HIS A 9 5.53 -1.63 5.93
CA HIS A 9 4.61 -0.72 6.60
C HIS A 9 3.29 -0.62 5.82
N ALA A 10 2.23 -1.25 6.32
CA ALA A 10 0.91 -1.32 5.66
C ALA A 10 0.38 0.07 5.28
N GLY A 11 0.48 1.05 6.18
CA GLY A 11 0.06 2.44 5.91
C GLY A 11 0.78 3.10 4.73
N GLN A 12 2.06 2.81 4.48
CA GLN A 12 2.80 3.41 3.37
C GLN A 12 2.43 2.77 2.04
N ILE A 13 2.26 1.44 2.02
CA ILE A 13 1.83 0.69 0.83
C ILE A 13 0.43 1.15 0.43
N LEU A 14 -0.50 1.17 1.39
CA LEU A 14 -1.88 1.58 1.13
C LEU A 14 -1.97 3.00 0.59
N LYS A 15 -1.17 3.94 1.11
CA LYS A 15 -1.20 5.33 0.65
C LYS A 15 -0.94 5.42 -0.85
N ARG A 16 0.03 4.66 -1.37
CA ARG A 16 0.34 4.60 -2.80
C ARG A 16 -0.79 3.97 -3.62
N VAL A 17 -1.35 2.86 -3.13
CA VAL A 17 -2.48 2.17 -3.75
C VAL A 17 -3.71 3.08 -3.83
N ALA A 18 -4.12 3.69 -2.72
CA ALA A 18 -5.30 4.55 -2.65
C ALA A 18 -5.14 5.82 -3.50
N SER A 19 -3.93 6.39 -3.57
CA SER A 19 -3.67 7.56 -4.43
C SER A 19 -3.78 7.26 -5.92
N ALA A 20 -3.47 6.03 -6.37
CA ALA A 20 -3.69 5.63 -7.76
C ALA A 20 -5.18 5.68 -8.15
N ALA A 21 -6.08 5.37 -7.21
CA ALA A 21 -7.53 5.51 -7.36
C ALA A 21 -8.08 6.88 -6.92
N GLY A 22 -7.22 7.91 -6.83
CA GLY A 22 -7.64 9.29 -6.51
C GLY A 22 -8.05 9.53 -5.06
N GLY A 23 -7.74 8.62 -4.14
CA GLY A 23 -8.09 8.74 -2.73
C GLY A 23 -6.92 8.57 -1.77
N GLY A 24 -7.23 8.11 -0.57
CA GLY A 24 -6.30 8.08 0.55
C GLY A 24 -6.71 7.10 1.63
N GLY A 25 -5.92 7.08 2.69
CA GLY A 25 -6.11 6.15 3.80
C GLY A 25 -4.96 6.22 4.79
N GLY A 26 -5.06 5.39 5.82
CA GLY A 26 -4.09 5.36 6.89
C GLY A 26 -4.29 4.19 7.83
N GLY A 27 -3.40 4.10 8.80
CA GLY A 27 -3.43 3.07 9.81
C GLY A 27 -2.05 2.85 10.41
N ARG A 28 -1.94 1.78 11.17
CA ARG A 28 -0.73 1.38 11.86
C ARG A 28 0.22 0.64 10.90
N PRO A 29 1.50 0.45 11.27
CA PRO A 29 2.43 -0.30 10.43
C PRO A 29 1.96 -1.71 10.08
N GLU A 30 1.23 -2.36 10.97
CA GLU A 30 0.70 -3.72 10.81
C GLU A 30 -0.63 -3.80 10.05
N MET A 31 -1.38 -2.69 9.97
CA MET A 31 -2.70 -2.67 9.36
C MET A 31 -3.08 -1.26 8.93
N ALA A 32 -3.56 -1.13 7.69
CA ALA A 32 -4.07 0.13 7.18
C ALA A 32 -5.31 -0.08 6.33
N GLN A 33 -6.13 0.97 6.25
CA GLN A 33 -7.39 0.98 5.50
C GLN A 33 -7.63 2.35 4.84
N GLY A 34 -8.32 2.33 3.71
CA GLY A 34 -8.45 3.48 2.82
C GLY A 34 -9.22 3.13 1.56
N GLY A 35 -9.40 4.11 0.68
CA GLY A 35 -10.17 3.96 -0.55
C GLY A 35 -9.89 5.06 -1.56
N GLY A 36 -10.40 4.85 -2.77
CA GLY A 36 -10.34 5.78 -3.90
C GLY A 36 -11.69 6.44 -4.17
N THR A 37 -11.66 7.56 -4.88
CA THR A 37 -12.87 8.22 -5.41
C THR A 37 -13.15 7.84 -6.87
N ASP A 38 -12.13 7.34 -7.57
CA ASP A 38 -12.24 6.89 -8.96
C ASP A 38 -12.35 5.37 -9.03
N ALA A 39 -13.59 4.89 -9.12
CA ALA A 39 -13.89 3.46 -9.22
C ALA A 39 -13.33 2.81 -10.50
N SER A 40 -13.13 3.59 -11.58
CA SER A 40 -12.59 3.06 -12.84
C SER A 40 -11.11 2.64 -12.73
N LYS A 41 -10.41 3.14 -11.72
CA LYS A 41 -8.99 2.85 -11.45
C LYS A 41 -8.77 1.79 -10.37
N LEU A 42 -9.83 1.14 -9.89
CA LEU A 42 -9.72 0.18 -8.80
C LEU A 42 -8.78 -0.98 -9.16
N ASP A 43 -8.93 -1.55 -10.35
CA ASP A 43 -8.11 -2.68 -10.81
C ASP A 43 -6.63 -2.29 -10.98
N GLU A 44 -6.38 -1.10 -11.55
CA GLU A 44 -5.03 -0.55 -11.68
C GLU A 44 -4.39 -0.36 -10.30
N ALA A 45 -5.12 0.24 -9.36
CA ALA A 45 -4.66 0.49 -8.00
C ALA A 45 -4.34 -0.82 -7.26
N LEU A 46 -5.22 -1.83 -7.34
CA LEU A 46 -4.99 -3.14 -6.73
C LEU A 46 -3.80 -3.87 -7.38
N GLY A 47 -3.59 -3.67 -8.68
CA GLY A 47 -2.41 -4.18 -9.40
C GLY A 47 -1.08 -3.65 -8.87
N LEU A 48 -1.07 -2.52 -8.15
CA LEU A 48 0.14 -1.98 -7.53
C LEU A 48 0.55 -2.71 -6.23
N VAL A 49 -0.32 -3.52 -5.63
CA VAL A 49 -0.05 -4.13 -4.32
C VAL A 49 1.16 -5.05 -4.36
N GLU A 50 1.20 -6.00 -5.29
CA GLU A 50 2.32 -6.94 -5.43
C GLU A 50 3.67 -6.27 -5.72
N PRO A 51 3.81 -5.37 -6.72
CA PRO A 51 5.09 -4.73 -7.00
C PRO A 51 5.54 -3.84 -5.83
N LEU A 52 4.63 -3.15 -5.15
CA LEU A 52 4.98 -2.37 -3.95
C LEU A 52 5.47 -3.27 -2.82
N VAL A 53 4.80 -4.39 -2.54
CA VAL A 53 5.25 -5.35 -1.52
C VAL A 53 6.68 -5.85 -1.83
N LYS A 54 6.97 -6.15 -3.11
CA LYS A 54 8.33 -6.52 -3.55
C LYS A 54 9.34 -5.39 -3.35
N GLU A 55 9.00 -4.16 -3.73
CA GLU A 55 9.85 -2.97 -3.52
C GLU A 55 10.20 -2.78 -2.04
N PHE A 56 9.20 -2.83 -1.15
CA PHE A 56 9.38 -2.63 0.27
C PHE A 56 10.21 -3.73 0.94
N LEU A 57 10.12 -4.96 0.44
CA LEU A 57 10.98 -6.06 0.88
C LEU A 57 12.42 -5.92 0.36
N ALA A 58 12.61 -5.42 -0.86
CA ALA A 58 13.92 -5.25 -1.48
C ALA A 58 14.71 -4.04 -0.96
N LYS A 59 14.03 -3.01 -0.44
CA LYS A 59 14.66 -1.80 0.10
C LYS A 59 15.54 -2.02 1.35
N LYS A 60 15.59 -3.24 1.89
CA LYS A 60 16.48 -3.61 2.98
C LYS A 60 17.71 -4.32 2.41
N SER A 61 18.64 -3.53 1.88
CA SER A 61 20.05 -3.88 1.61
C SER A 61 20.92 -2.69 1.98
#